data_AF-A0A6A5ATG7-F1
#
_entry.id   AF-A0A6A5ATG7-F1
#
_cell.length_a   1.000
_cell.length_b   1.000
_cell.length_c   1.000
_cell.angle_alpha   90.00
_cell.angle_beta   90.00
_cell.angle_gamma   90.00
#
_symmetry.space_group_name_H-M   'P 1'
#
loop_
_entity.id
_entity.type
_entity.pdbx_description
1 polymer ?
#
loop_
_entity_poly.entity_id
_entity_poly.type
_entity_poly.pdbx_seq_one_letter_code
_entity_poly.pdbx_strand_id
1 'polypeptide(L)'
;MKTVVCLVGGTICRVEVEEHELVGGVMELILTQLKAPLPSHWMDMYLLKRNGEWLKTGDFDVQQLMRLKKTDGILALMKKHGVMHYLSCVSDPAYGLPDTEDVGDDDVHVLVQ
;
A
#
# COMPACT_ATOMS: atom_id res chain seq x y z
N MET A 1 11.95 -9.18 8.02
CA MET A 1 10.97 -9.31 6.90
C MET A 1 9.70 -8.56 7.24
N LYS A 2 9.14 -7.83 6.29
CA LYS A 2 7.88 -7.10 6.44
C LYS A 2 6.83 -7.67 5.50
N THR A 3 5.56 -7.58 5.89
CA THR A 3 4.45 -7.88 5.00
C THR A 3 3.70 -6.60 4.68
N VAL A 4 3.62 -6.26 3.40
CA VAL A 4 2.88 -5.08 2.93
C VAL A 4 1.55 -5.54 2.34
N VAL A 5 0.45 -5.09 2.94
CA VAL A 5 -0.89 -5.32 2.42
C VAL A 5 -1.28 -4.16 1.52
N CYS A 6 -1.40 -4.45 0.24
CA CYS A 6 -1.62 -3.50 -0.84
C CYS A 6 -3.04 -3.63 -1.37
N LEU A 7 -3.71 -2.51 -1.62
CA LEU A 7 -4.94 -2.48 -2.41
C LEU A 7 -4.62 -1.99 -3.81
N VAL A 8 -4.81 -2.86 -4.80
CA VAL A 8 -4.41 -2.63 -6.21
C VAL A 8 -5.61 -2.91 -7.10
N GLY A 9 -6.10 -1.90 -7.82
CA GLY A 9 -7.28 -2.07 -8.70
C GLY A 9 -8.48 -2.71 -8.00
N GLY A 10 -8.69 -2.38 -6.71
CA GLY A 10 -9.76 -2.93 -5.88
C GLY A 10 -9.53 -4.33 -5.32
N THR A 11 -8.37 -4.93 -5.56
CA THR A 11 -7.98 -6.26 -5.06
C THR A 11 -6.91 -6.14 -3.98
N ILE A 12 -7.01 -6.95 -2.92
CA ILE A 12 -5.95 -7.04 -1.90
C ILE A 12 -4.83 -7.94 -2.42
N CYS A 13 -3.61 -7.44 -2.35
CA CYS A 13 -2.38 -8.15 -2.64
C CYS A 13 -1.49 -8.08 -1.39
N ARG A 14 -0.95 -9.22 -0.97
CA ARG A 14 0.02 -9.27 0.14
C ARG A 14 1.37 -9.66 -0.44
N VAL A 15 2.36 -8.83 -0.16
CA VAL A 15 3.76 -9.06 -0.57
C VAL A 15 4.65 -9.09 0.67
N GLU A 16 5.51 -10.09 0.73
CA GLU A 16 6.61 -10.15 1.69
C GLU A 16 7.80 -9.41 1.11
N VAL A 17 8.41 -8.54 1.91
CA VAL A 17 9.52 -7.68 1.48
C VAL A 17 10.64 -7.71 2.51
N GLU A 18 11.86 -7.62 2.01
CA GLU A 18 13.04 -7.46 2.85
C GLU A 18 13.06 -6.05 3.47
N GLU A 19 13.74 -5.90 4.61
CA GLU A 19 13.76 -4.62 5.33
C GLU A 19 14.43 -3.50 4.55
N HIS A 20 15.37 -3.84 3.67
CA HIS A 20 16.12 -2.91 2.84
C HIS A 20 15.52 -2.76 1.43
N GLU A 21 14.34 -3.34 1.19
CA GLU A 21 13.67 -3.24 -0.10
C GLU A 21 13.27 -1.80 -0.39
N LEU A 22 13.38 -1.39 -1.66
CA LEU A 22 12.96 -0.06 -2.08
C LEU A 22 11.48 -0.09 -2.45
N VAL A 23 10.78 1.04 -2.32
CA VAL A 23 9.38 1.19 -2.76
C VAL A 23 9.19 0.72 -4.21
N GLY A 24 10.15 1.02 -5.09
CA GLY A 24 10.15 0.53 -6.46
C GLY A 24 10.18 -1.00 -6.59
N GLY A 25 10.97 -1.68 -5.75
CA GLY A 25 11.02 -3.14 -5.71
C GLY A 25 9.70 -3.76 -5.20
N VAL A 26 9.04 -3.12 -4.24
CA VAL A 26 7.69 -3.52 -3.81
C VAL A 26 6.70 -3.45 -4.96
N MET A 27 6.74 -2.39 -5.77
CA MET A 27 5.87 -2.25 -6.95
C MET A 27 6.14 -3.37 -7.98
N GLU A 28 7.40 -3.74 -8.19
CA GLU A 28 7.79 -4.85 -9.08
C GLU A 28 7.27 -6.20 -8.58
N LEU A 29 7.34 -6.45 -7.27
CA LEU A 29 6.78 -7.66 -6.65
C LEU A 29 5.26 -7.74 -6.84
N ILE A 30 4.56 -6.64 -6.61
CA ILE A 30 3.10 -6.54 -6.83
C ILE A 30 2.74 -6.83 -8.30
N LEU A 31 3.44 -6.19 -9.24
CA LEU A 31 3.23 -6.39 -10.67
C LEU A 31 3.45 -7.85 -11.10
N THR A 32 4.52 -8.45 -10.59
CA THR A 32 4.86 -9.86 -10.83
C THR A 32 3.76 -10.78 -10.33
N GLN A 33 3.27 -10.55 -9.11
CA GLN A 33 2.19 -11.33 -8.49
C GLN A 33 0.86 -11.18 -9.23
N LEU A 34 0.54 -9.96 -9.69
CA LEU A 34 -0.68 -9.67 -10.45
C LEU A 34 -0.58 -10.01 -11.95
N LYS A 35 0.60 -10.44 -12.42
CA LYS A 35 0.89 -10.68 -13.86
C LYS A 35 0.53 -9.48 -14.74
N ALA A 36 0.69 -8.28 -14.20
CA ALA A 36 0.32 -7.05 -14.89
C ALA A 36 1.43 -6.64 -15.87
N PRO A 37 1.10 -6.20 -17.11
CA PRO A 37 2.09 -5.87 -18.13
C PRO A 37 2.67 -4.45 -18.00
N LEU A 38 2.33 -3.73 -16.94
CA LEU A 38 2.71 -2.32 -16.75
C LEU A 38 4.08 -2.21 -16.06
N PRO A 39 4.93 -1.23 -16.43
CA PRO A 39 6.16 -0.94 -15.69
C PRO A 39 5.89 -0.39 -14.28
N SER A 40 6.72 -0.75 -13.30
CA SER A 40 6.61 -0.32 -11.88
C SER A 40 6.64 1.20 -11.71
N HIS A 41 7.48 1.89 -12.48
CA HIS A 41 7.62 3.35 -12.43
C HIS A 41 6.39 4.14 -12.94
N TRP A 42 5.33 3.46 -13.39
CA TRP A 42 4.05 4.08 -13.77
C TRP A 42 3.01 4.01 -12.66
N MET A 43 3.33 3.36 -11.55
CA MET A 43 2.43 3.23 -10.42
C MET A 43 2.78 4.24 -9.32
N ASP A 44 1.75 4.81 -8.71
CA ASP A 44 1.89 5.58 -7.48
C ASP A 44 1.51 4.69 -6.29
N MET A 45 2.29 4.78 -5.21
CA MET A 45 1.98 4.13 -3.93
C MET A 45 1.70 5.18 -2.86
N TYR A 46 0.58 5.01 -2.15
CA TYR A 46 0.12 5.93 -1.11
C TYR A 46 -0.13 5.18 0.19
N LEU A 47 0.28 5.74 1.32
CA LEU A 47 -0.05 5.18 2.64
C LEU A 47 -1.53 5.34 2.95
N LEU A 48 -2.16 4.25 3.41
CA LEU A 48 -3.52 4.20 3.92
C LEU A 48 -3.51 4.21 5.46
N LYS A 49 -2.84 5.20 6.04
CA LYS A 49 -2.75 5.39 7.49
C LYS A 49 -3.60 6.57 7.95
N ARG A 50 -4.61 6.33 8.77
CA ARG A 50 -5.49 7.36 9.32
C ARG A 50 -5.25 7.48 10.83
N ASN A 51 -4.89 8.68 11.27
CA ASN A 51 -4.65 8.99 12.68
C ASN A 51 -3.64 8.04 13.39
N GLY A 52 -2.69 7.49 12.64
CA GLY A 52 -1.69 6.55 13.17
C GLY A 52 -2.07 5.07 13.04
N GLU A 53 -3.31 4.76 12.63
CA GLU A 53 -3.81 3.41 12.45
C GLU A 53 -3.94 3.06 10.97
N TRP A 54 -3.79 1.78 10.64
CA TRP A 54 -4.06 1.26 9.30
C TRP A 54 -5.55 1.24 9.03
N LEU A 55 -5.93 1.55 7.79
CA LEU A 55 -7.29 1.26 7.36
C LEU A 55 -7.50 -0.24 7.29
N LYS A 56 -8.72 -0.68 7.59
CA LYS A 56 -9.11 -2.09 7.58
C LYS A 56 -9.96 -2.41 6.38
N THR A 57 -9.93 -3.67 5.94
CA THR A 57 -10.77 -4.13 4.82
C THR A 57 -12.26 -3.87 5.08
N GLY A 58 -12.72 -3.88 6.33
CA GLY A 58 -14.09 -3.55 6.71
C GLY A 58 -14.44 -2.06 6.67
N ASP A 59 -13.46 -1.16 6.59
CA ASP A 59 -13.69 0.28 6.59
C ASP A 59 -14.44 0.72 5.33
N PHE A 60 -15.35 1.68 5.49
CA PHE A 60 -16.15 2.21 4.39
C PHE A 60 -15.29 2.65 3.19
N ASP A 61 -14.20 3.36 3.44
CA ASP A 61 -13.32 3.87 2.39
C ASP A 61 -12.59 2.77 1.63
N VAL A 62 -12.14 1.72 2.33
CA VAL A 62 -11.49 0.57 1.71
C VAL A 62 -12.51 -0.22 0.88
N GLN A 63 -13.72 -0.41 1.40
CA GLN A 63 -14.83 -1.02 0.66
C GLN A 63 -15.20 -0.23 -0.60
N GLN A 64 -15.15 1.10 -0.58
CA GLN A 64 -15.34 1.91 -1.78
C GLN A 64 -14.18 1.74 -2.77
N LEU A 65 -12.93 1.71 -2.31
CA LEU A 65 -11.78 1.47 -3.19
C LEU A 65 -11.80 0.09 -3.83
N MET A 66 -12.24 -0.95 -3.10
CA MET A 66 -12.50 -2.29 -3.65
C MET A 66 -13.53 -2.26 -4.78
N ARG A 67 -14.48 -1.31 -4.73
CA ARG A 67 -15.47 -1.06 -5.78
C ARG A 67 -15.00 -0.02 -6.81
N LEU A 68 -13.70 0.28 -6.84
CA LEU A 68 -13.06 1.24 -7.74
C LEU A 68 -13.56 2.68 -7.58
N LYS A 69 -14.08 3.04 -6.40
CA LYS A 69 -14.55 4.39 -6.07
C LYS A 69 -13.61 5.05 -5.07
N LYS A 70 -13.14 6.25 -5.40
CA LYS A 70 -12.37 7.10 -4.48
C LYS A 70 -13.34 7.98 -3.69
N THR A 71 -13.31 7.86 -2.37
CA THR A 71 -14.03 8.78 -1.47
C THR A 71 -13.17 10.00 -1.17
N ASP A 72 -13.79 11.06 -0.65
CA ASP A 72 -13.08 12.24 -0.16
C ASP A 72 -12.08 11.88 0.95
N GLY A 73 -12.39 10.87 1.77
CA GLY A 73 -11.49 10.35 2.80
C GLY A 73 -10.21 9.78 2.23
N ILE A 74 -10.28 9.04 1.12
CA ILE A 74 -9.09 8.52 0.43
C ILE A 74 -8.32 9.65 -0.25
N LEU A 75 -9.02 10.56 -0.95
CA LEU A 75 -8.37 11.70 -1.60
C LEU A 75 -7.61 12.56 -0.57
N ALA A 76 -8.17 12.75 0.62
CA ALA A 76 -7.51 13.44 1.73
C ALA A 76 -6.27 12.68 2.23
N LEU A 77 -6.32 11.34 2.32
CA LEU A 77 -5.16 10.52 2.69
C LEU A 77 -4.04 10.59 1.64
N MET A 78 -4.39 10.45 0.36
CA MET A 78 -3.45 10.59 -0.75
C MET A 78 -2.76 11.96 -0.72
N LYS A 79 -3.53 13.04 -0.48
CA LYS A 79 -2.98 14.40 -0.37
C LYS A 79 -2.10 14.58 0.87
N LYS A 80 -2.49 13.98 1.99
CA LYS A 80 -1.76 14.11 3.27
C LYS A 80 -0.41 13.41 3.23
N HIS A 81 -0.37 12.18 2.72
CA HIS A 81 0.84 11.36 2.71
C HIS A 81 1.68 11.54 1.45
N GLY A 82 1.07 11.97 0.35
CA GLY A 82 1.73 12.07 -0.93
C GLY A 82 2.11 10.70 -1.50
N VAL A 83 2.76 10.72 -2.67
CA VAL A 83 3.31 9.54 -3.30
C VAL A 83 4.58 9.13 -2.55
N MET A 84 4.69 7.85 -2.21
CA MET A 84 5.91 7.27 -1.65
C MET A 84 7.03 7.30 -2.70
N HIS A 85 8.19 7.81 -2.34
CA HIS A 85 9.28 8.00 -3.30
C HIS A 85 9.89 6.66 -3.72
N TYR A 86 10.05 6.45 -5.02
CA TYR A 86 10.47 5.18 -5.62
C TYR A 86 11.79 4.61 -5.04
N LEU A 87 12.75 5.47 -4.72
CA LEU A 87 14.05 5.09 -4.15
C LEU A 87 14.08 5.09 -2.62
N SER A 88 12.96 5.31 -1.95
CA SER A 88 12.90 5.21 -0.49
C SER A 88 12.85 3.77 -0.04
N CYS A 89 13.41 3.52 1.14
CA CYS A 89 13.40 2.20 1.77
C CYS A 89 12.05 1.93 2.45
N VAL A 90 11.53 0.70 2.38
CA VAL A 90 10.28 0.32 3.06
C VAL A 90 10.39 0.37 4.58
N SER A 91 11.60 0.25 5.12
CA SER A 91 11.88 0.41 6.56
C SER A 91 12.00 1.87 7.00
N ASP A 92 11.79 2.85 6.11
CA ASP A 92 11.73 4.25 6.50
C ASP A 92 10.68 4.43 7.63
N PRO A 93 11.09 4.94 8.81
CA PRO A 93 10.17 5.17 9.93
C PRO A 93 8.98 6.08 9.58
N ALA A 94 9.11 6.92 8.56
CA ALA A 94 8.01 7.74 8.05
C ALA A 94 6.84 6.91 7.51
N TYR A 95 7.12 5.71 6.98
CA TYR A 95 6.10 4.78 6.49
C TYR A 95 5.54 3.95 7.64
N GLY A 96 6.40 3.55 8.57
CA GLY A 96 6.02 2.81 9.78
C GLY A 96 5.30 1.50 9.45
N LEU A 97 5.71 0.81 8.38
CA LEU A 97 5.18 -0.48 7.95
C LEU A 97 5.50 -1.56 9.00
N PRO A 98 4.53 -2.40 9.39
CA PRO A 98 4.72 -3.42 10.41
C PRO A 98 5.64 -4.54 9.94
N ASP A 99 6.23 -5.25 10.90
CA ASP A 99 6.90 -6.52 10.63
C ASP A 99 5.86 -7.61 10.35
N THR A 100 6.24 -8.68 9.66
CA THR A 100 5.28 -9.71 9.21
C THR A 100 4.42 -10.29 10.35
N GLU A 101 4.99 -10.41 11.54
CA GLU A 101 4.30 -10.94 12.72
C GLU A 101 3.30 -9.98 13.37
N ASP A 102 3.39 -8.68 13.06
CA ASP A 102 2.54 -7.61 13.61
C ASP A 102 1.44 -7.16 12.65
N VAL A 103 1.31 -7.79 11.48
CA VAL A 103 0.29 -7.42 10.49
C VAL A 103 -1.09 -7.87 10.96
N GLY A 104 -2.02 -6.92 11.10
CA GLY A 104 -3.41 -7.25 11.37
C GLY A 104 -4.05 -8.01 10.20
N ASP A 105 -4.87 -9.02 10.51
CA ASP A 105 -5.53 -9.87 9.51
C ASP A 105 -6.30 -9.07 8.45
N ASP A 106 -6.87 -7.93 8.86
CA ASP A 106 -7.69 -7.06 8.03
C ASP A 106 -7.04 -5.72 7.67
N ASP A 107 -5.78 -5.49 8.03
CA ASP A 107 -5.08 -4.24 7.76
C ASP A 107 -4.80 -4.03 6.26
N VAL A 108 -4.82 -2.78 5.83
CA VAL A 108 -4.44 -2.33 4.49
C VAL A 108 -3.45 -1.17 4.62
N HIS A 109 -2.21 -1.40 4.19
CA HIS A 109 -1.11 -0.47 4.41
C HIS A 109 -1.00 0.57 3.30
N VAL A 110 -1.16 0.15 2.05
CA VAL A 110 -0.94 1.01 0.88
C VAL A 110 -2.00 0.85 -0.20
N LEU A 111 -2.25 1.94 -0.93
CA LEU A 111 -2.99 1.98 -2.18
C LEU A 111 -1.99 2.09 -3.33
N VAL A 112 -2.16 1.26 -4.37
CA VAL A 112 -1.34 1.30 -5.60
C VAL A 112 -2.22 1.58 -6.81
N GLN A 113 -1.86 2.58 -7.63
CA GLN A 113 -2.65 3.04 -8.78
C GLN A 113 -1.81 3.44 -9.97
#